data_AF-A0AAV4ELW8-F1
#
_entry.id   AF-A0AAV4ELW8-F1
#
_cell.length_a   1.000
_cell.length_b   1.000
_cell.length_c   1.000
_cell.angle_alpha   90.00
_cell.angle_beta   90.00
_cell.angle_gamma   90.00
#
_symmetry.space_group_name_H-M   'P 1'
#
loop_
_entity.id
_entity.type
_entity.pdbx_description
1 polymer ?
#
loop_
_entity_poly.entity_id
_entity_poly.type
_entity_poly.pdbx_seq_one_letter_code
_entity_poly.pdbx_strand_id
1 'polypeptide(L)'
;AFHKKEETIKKLKRKADDRNPDEFYFNMTRTKKVDGDHQLRQTSEPVVSEEQHKMMATQDKKYVLFRLSKELKKIEKLKKTLHLIDSSEKKNTHTIFVDNEDEAASFDVAKFFDTHPAFLDRTFNRPTLETLKKERFSIDPDELQVIID
;
A
#
# COMPACT_ATOMS: atom_id res chain seq x y z
N ALA A 1 9.36 -28.75 51.29
CA ALA A 1 9.72 -27.55 50.50
C ALA A 1 10.56 -26.53 51.30
N PHE A 2 10.18 -26.22 52.55
CA PHE A 2 10.89 -25.25 53.41
C PHE A 2 12.33 -25.68 53.79
N HIS A 3 12.51 -26.87 54.37
CA HIS A 3 13.84 -27.36 54.78
C HIS A 3 14.85 -27.46 53.63
N LYS A 4 14.38 -27.76 52.40
CA LYS A 4 15.23 -27.75 51.21
C LYS A 4 15.80 -26.34 50.94
N LYS A 5 15.00 -25.28 51.10
CA LYS A 5 15.45 -23.89 50.94
C LYS A 5 16.43 -23.51 52.06
N GLU A 6 16.13 -23.90 53.29
CA GLU A 6 16.99 -23.67 54.45
C GLU A 6 18.38 -24.31 54.28
N GLU A 7 18.43 -25.58 53.86
CA GLU A 7 19.68 -26.28 53.54
C GLU A 7 20.46 -25.61 52.40
N THR A 8 19.78 -25.15 51.34
CA THR A 8 20.45 -24.44 50.24
C THR A 8 21.06 -23.13 50.70
N ILE A 9 20.37 -22.36 51.53
CA ILE A 9 20.88 -21.10 52.09
C ILE A 9 22.08 -21.38 52.99
N LYS A 10 22.02 -22.41 53.84
CA LYS A 10 23.15 -22.81 54.70
C LYS A 10 24.40 -23.16 53.88
N LYS A 11 24.23 -23.88 52.76
CA LYS A 11 25.33 -24.20 51.83
C LYS A 11 25.89 -22.95 51.14
N LEU A 12 25.03 -22.01 50.73
CA LEU A 12 25.47 -20.75 50.10
C LEU A 12 26.23 -19.85 51.08
N LYS A 13 25.78 -19.76 52.34
CA LYS A 13 26.49 -19.03 53.40
C LYS A 13 27.89 -19.57 53.61
N ARG A 14 28.02 -20.90 53.80
CA ARG A 14 29.33 -21.54 53.95
C ARG A 14 30.26 -21.26 52.77
N LYS A 15 29.75 -21.33 51.53
CA LYS A 15 30.53 -20.98 50.33
C LYS A 15 30.96 -19.51 50.30
N ALA A 16 30.16 -18.61 50.86
CA ALA A 16 30.52 -17.19 50.95
C ALA A 16 31.57 -16.94 52.03
N ASP A 17 31.49 -17.66 53.16
CA ASP A 17 32.47 -17.58 54.26
C ASP A 17 33.83 -18.17 53.85
N ASP A 18 33.82 -19.29 53.13
CA ASP A 18 35.03 -20.00 52.65
C ASP A 18 35.63 -19.36 51.37
N ARG A 19 35.15 -18.19 50.94
CA ARG A 19 35.56 -17.56 49.68
C ARG A 19 36.98 -17.00 49.77
N ASN A 20 37.84 -17.37 48.81
CA ASN A 20 39.19 -16.82 48.71
C ASN A 20 39.15 -15.39 48.08
N PRO A 21 39.65 -14.34 48.76
CA PRO A 21 39.67 -12.98 48.21
C PRO A 21 40.53 -12.84 46.94
N ASP A 22 41.54 -13.71 46.77
CA ASP A 22 42.46 -13.68 45.62
C ASP A 22 42.02 -14.62 44.47
N GLU A 23 40.79 -15.13 44.51
CA GLU A 23 40.28 -16.00 43.44
C GLU A 23 40.15 -15.23 42.12
N PHE A 24 40.68 -15.80 41.03
CA PHE A 24 40.54 -15.24 39.70
C PHE A 24 40.01 -16.28 38.72
N TYR A 25 38.87 -15.95 38.09
CA TYR A 25 38.32 -16.70 36.97
C TYR A 25 38.38 -15.85 35.71
N PHE A 26 38.77 -16.42 34.57
CA PHE A 26 38.85 -15.68 33.29
C PHE A 26 37.54 -14.97 32.90
N ASN A 27 36.39 -15.51 33.29
CA ASN A 27 35.08 -14.89 33.04
C ASN A 27 34.89 -13.57 33.80
N MET A 28 35.65 -13.29 34.86
CA MET A 28 35.63 -12.02 35.58
C MET A 28 36.17 -10.86 34.72
N THR A 29 36.94 -11.14 33.66
CA THR A 29 37.34 -10.09 32.69
C THR A 29 36.17 -9.61 31.83
N ARG A 30 35.17 -10.47 31.63
CA ARG A 30 34.02 -10.24 30.74
C ARG A 30 32.74 -9.86 31.48
N THR A 31 32.67 -10.14 32.78
CA THR A 31 31.49 -9.93 33.63
C THR A 31 31.85 -9.00 34.78
N LYS A 32 30.94 -8.10 35.14
CA LYS A 32 31.14 -7.15 36.23
C LYS A 32 30.07 -7.38 37.29
N LYS A 33 30.46 -7.24 38.57
CA LYS A 33 29.49 -7.08 39.66
C LYS A 33 29.21 -5.58 39.79
N VAL A 34 27.94 -5.19 39.75
CA VAL A 34 27.50 -3.81 39.95
C VAL A 34 26.59 -3.83 41.17
N ASP A 35 26.91 -3.02 42.18
CA ASP A 35 26.15 -2.93 43.45
C ASP A 35 25.91 -4.28 44.16
N GLY A 36 26.86 -5.21 44.04
CA GLY A 36 26.81 -6.52 44.68
C GLY A 36 26.18 -7.64 43.85
N ASP A 37 25.44 -7.29 42.79
CA ASP A 37 24.80 -8.28 41.91
C ASP A 37 25.64 -8.58 40.65
N HIS A 38 25.66 -9.86 40.27
CA HIS A 38 26.32 -10.32 39.05
C HIS A 38 25.44 -10.00 37.85
N GLN A 39 25.86 -9.05 37.02
CA GLN A 39 25.17 -8.76 35.77
C GLN A 39 25.68 -9.72 34.69
N LEU A 40 24.77 -10.54 34.16
CA LEU A 40 25.00 -11.27 32.92
C LEU A 40 25.30 -10.25 31.82
N ARG A 41 26.26 -10.59 30.94
CA ARG A 41 26.61 -9.75 29.80
C ARG A 41 25.35 -9.47 28.99
N GLN A 42 24.89 -8.22 28.94
CA GLN A 42 24.01 -7.78 27.86
C GLN A 42 24.77 -8.05 26.57
N THR A 43 24.15 -8.71 25.59
CA THR A 43 24.72 -8.89 24.25
C THR A 43 25.20 -7.53 23.80
N SER A 44 26.53 -7.33 23.79
CA SER A 44 27.11 -6.05 23.43
C SER A 44 26.57 -5.70 22.05
N GLU A 45 25.88 -4.56 21.93
CA GLU A 45 25.53 -4.05 20.62
C GLU A 45 26.81 -4.04 19.79
N PRO A 46 26.79 -4.62 18.58
CA PRO A 46 27.98 -4.65 17.75
C PRO A 46 28.45 -3.21 17.60
N VAL A 47 29.71 -2.93 17.95
CA VAL A 47 30.30 -1.61 17.72
C VAL A 47 30.42 -1.48 16.21
N VAL A 48 29.47 -0.78 15.61
CA VAL A 48 29.43 -0.52 14.17
C VAL A 48 30.42 0.61 13.88
N SER A 49 31.33 0.40 12.93
CA SER A 49 32.25 1.45 12.52
C SER A 49 31.51 2.57 11.79
N GLU A 50 32.06 3.78 11.77
CA GLU A 50 31.44 4.90 11.04
C GLU A 50 31.26 4.59 9.54
N GLU A 51 32.19 3.83 8.95
CA GLU A 51 32.09 3.35 7.57
C GLU A 51 30.91 2.40 7.37
N GLN A 52 30.67 1.48 8.31
CA GLN A 52 29.53 0.57 8.28
C GLN A 52 28.20 1.33 8.42
N HIS A 53 28.15 2.36 9.26
CA HIS A 53 26.97 3.24 9.34
C HIS A 53 26.68 3.96 8.01
N LYS A 54 27.71 4.51 7.37
CA LYS A 54 27.58 5.15 6.04
C LYS A 54 27.12 4.15 4.98
N MET A 55 27.65 2.92 5.03
CA MET A 55 27.23 1.84 4.13
C MET A 55 25.76 1.48 4.33
N MET A 56 25.32 1.29 5.58
CA MET A 56 23.92 0.98 5.92
C MET A 56 22.98 2.09 5.42
N ALA A 57 23.29 3.36 5.70
CA ALA A 57 22.49 4.49 5.22
C ALA A 57 22.40 4.54 3.68
N THR A 58 23.48 4.17 2.99
CA THR A 58 23.50 4.08 1.52
C THR A 58 22.60 2.95 1.01
N GLN A 59 22.60 1.80 1.67
CA GLN A 59 21.73 0.67 1.33
C GLN A 59 20.26 1.02 1.55
N ASP A 60 19.92 1.65 2.66
CA ASP A 60 18.56 2.09 2.98
C ASP A 60 18.04 3.08 1.93
N LYS A 61 18.85 4.09 1.57
CA LYS A 61 18.50 5.04 0.52
C LYS A 61 18.23 4.34 -0.82
N LYS A 62 19.07 3.38 -1.20
CA LYS A 62 18.87 2.58 -2.43
C LYS A 62 17.58 1.78 -2.37
N TYR A 63 17.27 1.17 -1.23
CA TYR A 63 16.04 0.40 -1.05
C TYR A 63 14.79 1.27 -1.20
N VAL A 64 14.77 2.44 -0.55
CA VAL A 64 13.64 3.38 -0.66
C VAL A 64 13.44 3.85 -2.11
N LEU A 65 14.52 4.19 -2.82
CA LEU A 65 14.44 4.57 -4.24
C LEU A 65 13.93 3.43 -5.13
N PHE A 66 14.39 2.20 -4.88
CA PHE A 66 13.90 1.02 -5.58
C PHE A 66 12.40 0.82 -5.36
N ARG A 67 11.93 0.88 -4.10
CA ARG A 67 10.51 0.79 -3.76
C ARG A 67 9.69 1.87 -4.44
N LEU A 68 10.14 3.13 -4.42
CA LEU A 68 9.50 4.24 -5.10
C LEU A 68 9.33 3.96 -6.60
N SER A 69 10.41 3.52 -7.28
CA SER A 69 10.36 3.22 -8.71
C SER A 69 9.36 2.10 -9.06
N LYS A 70 9.25 1.09 -8.18
CA LYS A 70 8.31 -0.03 -8.34
C LYS A 70 6.86 0.44 -8.20
N GLU A 71 6.58 1.27 -7.19
CA GLU A 71 5.24 1.81 -6.98
C GLU A 71 4.85 2.77 -8.11
N LEU A 72 5.76 3.64 -8.59
CA LEU A 72 5.49 4.51 -9.73
C LEU A 72 5.11 3.73 -11.00
N LYS A 73 5.85 2.66 -11.32
CA LYS A 73 5.51 1.79 -12.46
C LYS A 73 4.16 1.08 -12.25
N LYS A 74 3.84 0.69 -11.02
CA LYS A 74 2.55 0.08 -10.69
C LYS A 74 1.41 1.08 -10.90
N ILE A 75 1.57 2.31 -10.42
CA ILE A 75 0.61 3.40 -10.63
C ILE A 75 0.43 3.68 -12.12
N GLU A 76 1.52 3.77 -12.89
CA GLU A 76 1.45 3.99 -14.33
C GLU A 76 0.69 2.86 -15.04
N LYS A 77 0.97 1.60 -14.69
CA LYS A 77 0.25 0.44 -15.24
C LYS A 77 -1.24 0.50 -14.87
N LEU A 78 -1.56 0.83 -13.62
CA LEU A 78 -2.94 0.97 -13.16
C LEU A 78 -3.68 2.10 -13.88
N LYS A 79 -3.04 3.27 -14.03
CA LYS A 79 -3.57 4.40 -14.81
C LYS A 79 -3.80 4.02 -16.27
N LYS A 80 -2.91 3.24 -16.88
CA LYS A 80 -3.07 2.75 -18.26
C LYS A 80 -4.22 1.74 -18.38
N THR A 81 -4.40 0.84 -17.42
CA THR A 81 -5.53 -0.11 -17.43
C THR A 81 -6.86 0.56 -17.13
N LEU A 82 -6.84 1.68 -16.41
CA LEU A 82 -8.01 2.46 -16.06
C LEU A 82 -8.45 3.31 -17.26
N HIS A 83 -8.97 2.66 -18.29
CA HIS A 83 -9.75 3.38 -19.29
C HIS A 83 -11.07 3.80 -18.62
N LEU A 84 -11.50 5.05 -18.82
CA LEU A 84 -12.89 5.52 -18.63
C LEU A 84 -13.37 5.91 -17.22
N ILE A 85 -12.57 5.81 -16.15
CA ILE A 85 -12.98 6.28 -14.80
C ILE A 85 -12.57 7.74 -14.53
N ASP A 86 -11.62 8.29 -15.29
CA ASP A 86 -11.28 9.72 -15.26
C ASP A 86 -12.17 10.53 -16.25
N SER A 87 -13.47 10.26 -16.21
CA SER A 87 -14.49 10.92 -17.03
C SER A 87 -15.00 12.23 -16.40
N SER A 88 -14.45 12.64 -15.24
CA SER A 88 -14.85 13.86 -14.54
C SER A 88 -14.20 15.16 -15.04
N GLU A 89 -13.11 15.13 -15.81
CA GLU A 89 -12.29 16.34 -16.00
C GLU A 89 -12.15 16.89 -17.43
N LYS A 90 -12.66 16.22 -18.47
CA LYS A 90 -12.68 16.82 -19.84
C LYS A 90 -14.04 16.73 -20.50
N LYS A 91 -14.84 17.78 -20.33
CA LYS A 91 -16.00 18.07 -21.18
C LYS A 91 -15.50 18.47 -22.57
N ASN A 92 -15.23 17.48 -23.43
CA ASN A 92 -14.93 17.77 -24.82
C ASN A 92 -16.20 18.32 -25.50
N THR A 93 -16.07 19.40 -26.27
CA THR A 93 -17.18 19.99 -27.03
C THR A 93 -17.25 19.33 -28.40
N HIS A 94 -18.39 18.74 -28.73
CA HIS A 94 -18.65 18.19 -30.07
C HIS A 94 -19.54 19.16 -30.85
N THR A 95 -18.98 19.87 -31.82
CA THR A 95 -19.70 20.83 -32.66
C THR A 95 -20.21 20.14 -33.93
N ILE A 96 -21.52 20.24 -34.19
CA ILE A 96 -22.17 19.72 -35.39
C ILE A 96 -22.40 20.89 -36.35
N PHE A 97 -22.02 20.72 -37.61
CA PHE A 97 -22.27 21.70 -38.66
C PHE A 97 -23.56 21.34 -39.39
N VAL A 98 -24.37 22.35 -39.67
CA VAL A 98 -25.68 22.25 -40.34
C VAL A 98 -25.71 23.30 -41.44
N ASP A 99 -26.35 22.98 -42.56
CA ASP A 99 -26.28 23.83 -43.77
C ASP A 99 -27.23 25.04 -43.69
N ASN A 100 -28.39 24.89 -43.05
CA ASN A 100 -29.41 25.95 -42.92
C ASN A 100 -29.64 26.39 -41.47
N GLU A 101 -29.97 27.67 -41.28
CA GLU A 101 -30.29 28.22 -39.95
C GLU A 101 -31.60 27.65 -39.36
N ASP A 102 -32.57 27.35 -40.22
CA ASP A 102 -33.84 26.70 -39.82
C ASP A 102 -33.63 25.26 -39.33
N GLU A 103 -32.66 24.56 -39.91
CA GLU A 103 -32.25 23.22 -39.47
C GLU A 103 -31.49 23.27 -38.15
N ALA A 104 -30.69 24.31 -37.91
CA ALA A 104 -30.02 24.52 -36.64
C ALA A 104 -31.01 24.79 -35.49
N ALA A 105 -32.11 25.50 -35.75
CA ALA A 105 -33.14 25.80 -34.75
C ALA A 105 -33.98 24.58 -34.34
N SER A 106 -34.18 23.62 -35.26
CA SER A 106 -35.03 22.43 -35.06
C SER A 106 -34.23 21.13 -34.88
N PHE A 107 -32.92 21.26 -34.65
CA PHE A 107 -32.00 20.13 -34.62
C PHE A 107 -32.26 19.16 -33.45
N ASP A 108 -32.47 17.89 -33.76
CA ASP A 108 -32.68 16.81 -32.79
C ASP A 108 -31.47 15.86 -32.78
N VAL A 109 -30.74 15.86 -31.66
CA VAL A 109 -29.49 15.11 -31.49
C VAL A 109 -29.74 13.59 -31.53
N ALA A 110 -30.86 13.11 -31.00
CA ALA A 110 -31.16 11.67 -30.94
C ALA A 110 -31.38 11.09 -32.34
N LYS A 111 -32.10 11.84 -33.18
CA LYS A 111 -32.36 11.48 -34.58
C LYS A 111 -31.10 11.58 -35.43
N PHE A 112 -30.29 12.61 -35.24
CA PHE A 112 -29.05 12.77 -36.01
C PHE A 112 -28.09 11.58 -35.82
N PHE A 113 -28.04 11.00 -34.63
CA PHE A 113 -27.18 9.83 -34.34
C PHE A 113 -27.90 8.48 -34.43
N ASP A 114 -29.19 8.44 -34.80
CA ASP A 114 -30.03 7.24 -34.78
C ASP A 114 -29.92 6.45 -33.47
N THR A 115 -29.90 7.15 -32.33
CA THR A 115 -29.67 6.58 -30.99
C THR A 115 -30.83 6.87 -30.04
N HIS A 116 -30.98 6.02 -29.01
CA HIS A 116 -31.95 6.26 -27.95
C HIS A 116 -31.53 7.48 -27.09
N PRO A 117 -32.46 8.38 -26.69
CA PRO A 117 -32.14 9.59 -25.95
C PRO A 117 -31.36 9.35 -24.65
N ALA A 118 -31.56 8.19 -24.00
CA ALA A 118 -30.83 7.77 -22.79
C ALA A 118 -29.30 7.66 -22.98
N PHE A 119 -28.79 7.64 -24.22
CA PHE A 119 -27.36 7.53 -24.52
C PHE A 119 -26.71 8.87 -24.87
N LEU A 120 -27.46 9.98 -24.87
CA LEU A 120 -26.95 11.29 -25.24
C LEU A 120 -25.98 11.88 -24.20
N ASP A 121 -26.11 11.50 -22.93
CA ASP A 121 -25.26 12.02 -21.86
C ASP A 121 -23.85 11.40 -21.83
N ARG A 122 -23.67 10.18 -22.35
CA ARG A 122 -22.36 9.48 -22.35
C ARG A 122 -21.61 9.72 -23.64
N THR A 123 -20.30 9.96 -23.66
CA THR A 123 -19.56 10.26 -24.91
C THR A 123 -19.16 9.03 -25.73
N PHE A 124 -19.04 7.88 -25.09
CA PHE A 124 -18.61 6.62 -25.69
C PHE A 124 -19.76 5.61 -25.72
N ASN A 125 -19.61 4.59 -26.57
CA ASN A 125 -20.56 3.47 -26.65
C ASN A 125 -22.01 3.94 -26.88
N ARG A 126 -22.29 4.71 -27.94
CA ARG A 126 -23.66 5.09 -28.34
C ARG A 126 -24.10 4.18 -29.50
N PRO A 127 -24.71 3.00 -29.23
CA PRO A 127 -25.16 2.13 -30.31
C PRO A 127 -26.38 2.72 -31.02
N THR A 128 -26.46 2.50 -32.33
CA THR A 128 -27.63 2.86 -33.12
C THR A 128 -28.82 1.95 -32.78
N LEU A 129 -30.03 2.41 -33.06
CA LEU A 129 -31.26 1.65 -32.86
C LEU A 129 -31.25 0.31 -33.62
N GLU A 130 -30.60 0.24 -34.78
CA GLU A 130 -30.44 -1.02 -35.52
C GLU A 130 -29.51 -2.00 -34.80
N THR A 131 -28.38 -1.52 -34.27
CA THR A 131 -27.45 -2.34 -33.48
C THR A 131 -28.12 -2.85 -32.21
N LEU A 132 -28.93 -2.00 -31.55
CA LEU A 132 -29.72 -2.39 -30.37
C LEU A 132 -30.70 -3.53 -30.67
N LYS A 133 -31.30 -3.54 -31.85
CA LYS A 133 -32.24 -4.59 -32.29
C LYS A 133 -31.54 -5.87 -32.73
N LYS A 134 -30.32 -5.77 -33.26
CA LYS A 134 -29.58 -6.90 -33.83
C LYS A 134 -28.77 -7.68 -32.79
N GLU A 135 -28.20 -6.98 -31.81
CA GLU A 135 -27.36 -7.57 -30.79
C GLU A 135 -28.19 -8.09 -29.61
N ARG A 136 -27.66 -9.10 -28.92
CA ARG A 136 -28.29 -9.67 -27.72
C ARG A 136 -27.74 -8.96 -26.49
N PHE A 137 -28.52 -8.03 -25.95
CA PHE A 137 -28.22 -7.38 -24.68
C PHE A 137 -28.88 -8.14 -23.52
N SER A 138 -28.35 -7.98 -22.31
CA SER A 138 -28.95 -8.57 -21.10
C SER A 138 -30.21 -7.84 -20.63
N ILE A 139 -30.51 -6.68 -21.22
CA ILE A 139 -31.66 -5.82 -20.91
C ILE A 139 -32.41 -5.63 -22.22
N ASP A 140 -33.74 -5.75 -22.18
CA ASP A 140 -34.56 -5.55 -23.37
C ASP A 140 -34.55 -4.06 -23.77
N PRO A 141 -34.27 -3.73 -25.06
CA PRO A 141 -34.15 -2.35 -25.51
C PRO A 141 -35.39 -1.47 -25.26
N ASP A 142 -36.58 -2.07 -25.23
CA ASP A 142 -37.85 -1.36 -25.02
C ASP A 142 -38.04 -0.90 -23.55
N GLU A 143 -37.26 -1.45 -22.60
CA GLU A 143 -37.31 -1.08 -21.18
C GLU A 143 -36.41 0.13 -20.83
N LEU A 144 -35.67 0.69 -21.80
CA LEU A 144 -34.72 1.79 -21.61
C LEU A 144 -35.37 3.16 -21.28
N GLN A 145 -36.70 3.24 -21.13
CA GLN A 145 -37.44 4.47 -20.83
C GLN A 145 -37.62 4.77 -19.33
N VAL A 146 -37.28 3.85 -18.42
CA VAL A 146 -37.62 3.98 -16.98
C VAL A 146 -36.52 4.64 -16.13
N ILE A 147 -35.31 4.87 -16.68
CA ILE A 147 -34.18 5.42 -15.92
C ILE A 147 -33.95 6.89 -16.29
N ILE A 148 -35.00 7.71 -16.14
CA ILE A 148 -34.89 9.18 -16.04
C ILE A 148 -35.84 9.61 -14.93
N ASP A 149 -35.41 9.38 -13.69
CA ASP A 149 -35.75 10.13 -12.48
C ASP A 149 -34.49 10.16 -11.58
#